data_AF-O53100-F1
#
_entry.id   AF-O53100-F1
#
_cell.length_a   1.000
_cell.length_b   1.000
_cell.length_c   1.000
_cell.angle_alpha   90.00
_cell.angle_beta   90.00
_cell.angle_gamma   90.00
#
_symmetry.space_group_name_H-M   'P 1'
#
loop_
_entity.id
_entity.type
_entity.pdbx_description
1 polymer ?
#
loop_
_entity_poly.entity_id
_entity_poly.type
_entity_poly.pdbx_seq_one_letter_code
_entity_poly.pdbx_strand_id
1 'polypeptide(L)'
;MKKSKKIFITLCGIAATAILPVATISCNDDKLAEKNGKEKADAALKQANTLAEELKKNPDYAKILETLNKEIAEATKSFKEAGSYSDYPAIISKLSAAVENAKNEKKAIDDKNAQIAKELAERNAKIQSNIEELKKINNEAFELSKTVNKTIAEVEKKFKIDDKFKEQLENFADDLLDKSRQIDEFTTVTSTQEGFTLAELESFKEITTTWFNGMKSEWARVLDAWKKEIEEINEDKQIKSGIEELNKLNAEVENLKNEIEQTIEKVDKKFKIDDKFKKQLDLLVEDLLEKGRQIDEFTTVTAIQKDFNLLELETFKQFNTSWFKEVKAEWAKVLDAWKDQLKEISAK
;
A
#
# COMPACT_ATOMS: atom_id res chain seq x y z
N MET A 1 17.83 52.22 -43.00
CA MET A 1 16.63 51.35 -42.91
C MET A 1 15.82 51.86 -41.73
N LYS A 2 14.72 52.59 -41.94
CA LYS A 2 13.39 52.23 -42.50
C LYS A 2 12.45 51.68 -41.41
N LYS A 3 11.47 52.55 -41.10
CA LYS A 3 10.12 52.29 -40.58
C LYS A 3 9.96 52.01 -39.08
N SER A 4 10.26 53.03 -38.28
CA SER A 4 9.65 53.27 -36.97
C SER A 4 8.76 54.52 -37.06
N LYS A 5 7.56 54.46 -36.45
CA LYS A 5 6.68 55.63 -36.17
C LYS A 5 6.12 56.39 -37.37
N LYS A 6 5.29 55.74 -38.18
CA LYS A 6 4.30 56.39 -39.08
C LYS A 6 3.08 55.48 -39.27
N ILE A 7 2.12 55.54 -38.34
CA ILE A 7 0.70 55.66 -38.65
C ILE A 7 0.09 56.60 -37.59
N PHE A 8 0.00 57.87 -37.98
CA PHE A 8 -1.02 58.86 -37.61
C PHE A 8 -1.30 59.14 -36.13
N ILE A 9 -0.43 59.98 -35.54
CA ILE A 9 -0.90 61.18 -34.85
C ILE A 9 -0.66 62.34 -35.82
N THR A 10 -1.74 62.88 -36.37
CA THR A 10 -1.82 64.04 -37.28
C THR A 10 -3.32 64.41 -37.22
N LEU A 11 -3.80 65.55 -36.71
CA LEU A 11 -3.26 66.89 -36.61
C LEU A 11 -4.10 67.66 -35.57
N CYS A 12 -3.44 68.50 -34.75
CA CYS A 12 -4.12 69.51 -33.93
C CYS A 12 -4.66 70.65 -34.80
N GLY A 13 -5.82 71.20 -34.43
CA GLY A 13 -5.94 72.66 -34.30
C GLY A 13 -6.96 73.41 -35.17
N ILE A 14 -7.99 73.92 -34.47
CA ILE A 14 -8.49 75.30 -34.49
C ILE A 14 -9.62 75.69 -35.48
N ALA A 15 -10.76 76.00 -34.84
CA ALA A 15 -11.75 77.06 -35.05
C ALA A 15 -12.41 77.27 -36.42
N ALA A 16 -13.74 77.29 -36.41
CA ALA A 16 -14.50 78.55 -36.49
C ALA A 16 -16.01 78.26 -36.41
N THR A 17 -16.67 79.00 -35.52
CA THR A 17 -17.99 79.62 -35.66
C THR A 17 -19.12 78.91 -36.42
N ALA A 18 -20.26 78.84 -35.72
CA ALA A 18 -21.62 78.96 -36.22
C ALA A 18 -21.76 79.36 -37.71
N ILE A 19 -22.57 78.61 -38.44
CA ILE A 19 -23.84 79.05 -39.05
C ILE A 19 -24.40 77.82 -39.79
N LEU A 20 -25.56 77.34 -39.32
CA LEU A 20 -26.46 76.50 -40.11
C LEU A 20 -26.80 77.22 -41.42
N PRO A 21 -26.96 76.48 -42.52
CA PRO A 21 -28.28 76.52 -43.14
C PRO A 21 -28.90 75.14 -43.25
N VAL A 22 -30.10 75.08 -42.69
CA VAL A 22 -31.17 74.14 -42.95
C VAL A 22 -31.28 73.82 -44.44
N ALA A 23 -31.13 72.54 -44.80
CA ALA A 23 -31.83 71.92 -45.93
C ALA A 23 -31.76 70.38 -45.82
N THR A 24 -32.77 69.81 -45.16
CA THR A 24 -33.42 68.55 -45.54
C THR A 24 -32.55 67.30 -45.78
N ILE A 25 -32.27 66.52 -44.73
CA ILE A 25 -32.33 65.04 -44.74
C ILE A 25 -32.81 64.53 -43.36
N SER A 26 -34.03 64.91 -42.96
CA SER A 26 -34.63 64.55 -41.65
C SER A 26 -35.32 63.17 -41.65
N CYS A 27 -34.79 62.18 -42.37
CA CYS A 27 -35.40 60.83 -42.42
C CYS A 27 -34.40 59.66 -42.57
N ASN A 28 -33.10 59.91 -42.78
CA ASN A 28 -32.10 58.84 -42.93
C ASN A 28 -31.33 58.53 -41.64
N ASP A 29 -31.06 59.52 -40.78
CA ASP A 29 -30.36 59.30 -39.51
C ASP A 29 -31.23 58.53 -38.50
N ASP A 30 -32.54 58.81 -38.46
CA ASP A 30 -33.46 58.09 -37.56
C ASP A 30 -33.65 56.63 -37.97
N LYS A 31 -33.73 56.33 -39.28
CA LYS A 31 -33.79 54.96 -39.80
C LYS A 31 -32.50 54.19 -39.56
N LEU A 32 -31.35 54.86 -39.69
CA LEU A 32 -30.04 54.26 -39.41
C LEU A 32 -29.84 54.03 -37.92
N ALA A 33 -30.27 54.97 -37.08
CA ALA A 33 -30.27 54.83 -35.62
C ALA A 33 -31.18 53.66 -35.20
N GLU A 34 -32.42 53.62 -35.68
CA GLU A 34 -33.37 52.52 -35.41
C GLU A 34 -32.80 51.16 -35.83
N LYS A 35 -32.15 51.07 -37.01
CA LYS A 35 -31.45 49.86 -37.47
C LYS A 35 -30.32 49.45 -36.51
N ASN A 36 -29.49 50.40 -36.08
CA ASN A 36 -28.41 50.14 -35.12
C ASN A 36 -28.95 49.73 -33.73
N GLY A 37 -30.13 50.20 -33.34
CA GLY A 37 -30.82 49.80 -32.11
C GLY A 37 -31.29 48.35 -32.15
N LYS A 38 -31.91 47.96 -33.27
CA LYS A 38 -32.34 46.57 -33.54
C LYS A 38 -31.16 45.60 -33.53
N GLU A 39 -30.06 45.93 -34.22
CA GLU A 39 -28.86 45.09 -34.22
C GLU A 39 -28.27 44.88 -32.81
N LYS A 40 -28.28 45.93 -31.97
CA LYS A 40 -27.83 45.82 -30.57
C LYS A 40 -28.80 45.03 -29.69
N ALA A 41 -30.11 45.15 -29.90
CA ALA A 41 -31.11 44.35 -29.20
C ALA A 41 -31.01 42.86 -29.56
N ASP A 42 -30.86 42.54 -30.84
CA ASP A 42 -30.66 41.17 -31.32
C ASP A 42 -29.39 40.56 -30.72
N ALA A 43 -28.31 41.33 -30.64
CA ALA A 43 -27.08 40.90 -29.98
C ALA A 43 -27.28 40.62 -28.48
N ALA A 44 -28.00 41.50 -27.76
CA ALA A 44 -28.30 41.33 -26.34
C ALA A 44 -29.20 40.12 -26.08
N LEU A 45 -30.25 39.91 -26.89
CA LEU A 45 -31.12 38.74 -26.84
C LEU A 45 -30.34 37.45 -27.15
N LYS A 46 -29.43 37.48 -28.12
CA LYS A 46 -28.59 36.32 -28.44
C LYS A 46 -27.70 35.94 -27.27
N GLN A 47 -27.08 36.93 -26.59
CA GLN A 47 -26.27 36.68 -25.40
C GLN A 47 -27.10 36.08 -24.25
N ALA A 48 -28.28 36.63 -23.98
CA ALA A 48 -29.17 36.14 -22.93
C ALA A 48 -29.68 34.71 -23.21
N ASN A 49 -30.11 34.43 -24.44
CA ASN A 49 -30.56 33.09 -24.84
C ASN A 49 -29.42 32.06 -24.82
N THR A 50 -28.20 32.45 -25.15
CA THR A 50 -27.03 31.56 -25.05
C THR A 50 -26.79 31.15 -23.59
N LEU A 51 -26.83 32.10 -22.66
CA LEU A 51 -26.70 31.80 -21.22
C LEU A 51 -27.87 30.91 -20.73
N ALA A 52 -29.11 31.16 -21.18
CA ALA A 52 -30.25 30.33 -20.83
C ALA A 52 -30.07 28.86 -21.26
N GLU A 53 -29.59 28.61 -22.48
CA GLU A 53 -29.30 27.26 -22.96
C GLU A 53 -28.12 26.59 -22.22
N GLU A 54 -27.14 27.37 -21.73
CA GLU A 54 -26.10 26.86 -20.84
C GLU A 54 -26.66 26.45 -19.47
N LEU A 55 -27.47 27.30 -18.86
CA LEU A 55 -28.07 27.05 -17.53
C LEU A 55 -28.99 25.83 -17.54
N LYS A 56 -29.68 25.58 -18.67
CA LYS A 56 -30.56 24.42 -18.86
C LYS A 56 -29.86 23.07 -18.70
N LYS A 57 -28.53 23.02 -18.83
CA LYS A 57 -27.76 21.77 -18.75
C LYS A 57 -27.58 21.23 -17.33
N ASN A 58 -27.81 22.05 -16.29
CA ASN A 58 -27.66 21.65 -14.90
C ASN A 58 -28.93 22.03 -14.10
N PRO A 59 -29.62 21.06 -13.46
CA PRO A 59 -30.83 21.32 -12.68
C PRO A 59 -30.63 22.29 -11.51
N ASP A 60 -29.42 22.42 -10.97
CA ASP A 60 -29.10 23.33 -9.86
C ASP A 60 -29.38 24.81 -10.22
N TYR A 61 -29.38 25.14 -11.51
CA TYR A 61 -29.62 26.49 -12.00
C TYR A 61 -31.10 26.78 -12.34
N ALA A 62 -32.04 25.86 -12.05
CA ALA A 62 -33.44 25.98 -12.48
C ALA A 62 -34.09 27.33 -12.13
N LYS A 63 -33.81 27.86 -10.93
CA LYS A 63 -34.34 29.15 -10.46
C LYS A 63 -33.74 30.36 -11.20
N ILE A 64 -32.44 30.29 -11.55
CA ILE A 64 -31.75 31.31 -12.35
C ILE A 64 -32.33 31.30 -13.77
N LEU A 65 -32.49 30.10 -14.35
CA LEU A 65 -33.04 29.90 -15.68
C LEU A 65 -34.47 30.43 -15.80
N GLU A 66 -35.32 30.15 -14.81
CA GLU A 66 -36.69 30.67 -14.76
C GLU A 66 -36.72 32.21 -14.79
N THR A 67 -35.90 32.83 -13.94
CA THR A 67 -35.80 34.30 -13.84
C THR A 67 -35.28 34.93 -15.12
N LEU A 68 -34.21 34.36 -15.71
CA LEU A 68 -33.62 34.86 -16.95
C LEU A 68 -34.59 34.71 -18.14
N ASN A 69 -35.30 33.58 -18.25
CA ASN A 69 -36.28 33.37 -19.32
C ASN A 69 -37.45 34.36 -19.24
N LYS A 70 -37.88 34.72 -18.02
CA LYS A 70 -38.91 35.76 -17.82
C LYS A 70 -38.43 37.12 -18.34
N GLU A 71 -37.20 37.53 -17.99
CA GLU A 71 -36.62 38.80 -18.46
C GLU A 71 -36.35 38.81 -19.98
N ILE A 72 -35.95 37.67 -20.56
CA ILE A 72 -35.84 37.51 -22.01
C ILE A 72 -37.21 37.70 -22.70
N ALA A 73 -38.26 37.09 -22.16
CA ALA A 73 -39.61 37.22 -22.71
C ALA A 73 -40.14 38.65 -22.63
N GLU A 74 -39.94 39.33 -21.49
CA GLU A 74 -40.31 40.73 -21.29
C GLU A 74 -39.53 41.68 -22.23
N ALA A 75 -38.22 41.47 -22.37
CA ALA A 75 -37.39 42.25 -23.28
C ALA A 75 -37.78 42.03 -24.75
N THR A 76 -38.04 40.77 -25.15
CA THR A 76 -38.48 40.41 -26.51
C THR A 76 -39.81 41.09 -26.87
N LYS A 77 -40.74 41.16 -25.92
CA LYS A 77 -42.00 41.90 -26.10
C LYS A 77 -41.74 43.40 -26.25
N SER A 78 -40.94 43.98 -25.34
CA SER A 78 -40.65 45.42 -25.31
C SER A 78 -39.92 45.89 -26.57
N PHE A 79 -39.02 45.08 -27.15
CA PHE A 79 -38.34 45.41 -28.41
C PHE A 79 -39.28 45.46 -29.62
N LYS A 80 -40.36 44.67 -29.64
CA LYS A 80 -41.38 44.70 -30.70
C LYS A 80 -42.28 45.93 -30.62
N GLU A 81 -42.47 46.45 -29.40
CA GLU A 81 -43.33 47.59 -29.10
C GLU A 81 -42.57 48.93 -29.14
N ALA A 82 -41.23 48.90 -29.24
CA ALA A 82 -40.38 50.10 -29.33
C ALA A 82 -40.66 50.89 -30.61
N GLY A 83 -41.13 52.13 -30.46
CA GLY A 83 -41.52 53.03 -31.56
C GLY A 83 -40.43 53.99 -32.02
N SER A 84 -39.31 54.07 -31.28
CA SER A 84 -38.17 54.94 -31.57
C SER A 84 -36.86 54.31 -31.09
N TYR A 85 -35.73 54.70 -31.69
CA TYR A 85 -34.39 54.30 -31.25
C TYR A 85 -34.11 54.63 -29.77
N SER A 86 -34.73 55.70 -29.24
CA SER A 86 -34.57 56.13 -27.84
C SER A 86 -34.98 55.08 -26.80
N ASP A 87 -35.83 54.11 -27.18
CA ASP A 87 -36.41 53.14 -26.26
C ASP A 87 -35.49 51.91 -26.06
N TYR A 88 -34.64 51.61 -27.04
CA TYR A 88 -33.75 50.45 -27.05
C TYR A 88 -32.70 50.43 -25.92
N PRO A 89 -32.00 51.54 -25.61
CA PRO A 89 -30.95 51.53 -24.58
C PRO A 89 -31.44 51.11 -23.20
N ALA A 90 -32.64 51.53 -22.79
CA ALA A 90 -33.20 51.18 -21.49
C ALA A 90 -33.53 49.68 -21.40
N ILE A 91 -34.14 49.12 -22.46
CA ILE A 91 -34.47 47.68 -22.53
C ILE A 91 -33.19 46.83 -22.56
N ILE A 92 -32.19 47.23 -23.37
CA ILE A 92 -30.88 46.57 -23.43
C ILE A 92 -30.18 46.61 -22.06
N SER A 93 -30.24 47.74 -21.35
CA SER A 93 -29.64 47.88 -20.03
C SER A 93 -30.29 46.96 -19.01
N LYS A 94 -31.63 46.85 -18.98
CA LYS A 94 -32.35 45.92 -18.09
C LYS A 94 -31.98 44.46 -18.39
N LEU A 95 -32.01 44.06 -19.66
CA LEU A 95 -31.65 42.69 -20.05
C LEU A 95 -30.17 42.38 -19.74
N SER A 96 -29.27 43.34 -19.96
CA SER A 96 -27.84 43.16 -19.65
C SER A 96 -27.61 43.02 -18.15
N ALA A 97 -28.35 43.77 -17.32
CA ALA A 97 -28.32 43.61 -15.86
C ALA A 97 -28.86 42.24 -15.43
N ALA A 98 -29.93 41.75 -16.05
CA ALA A 98 -30.45 40.40 -15.80
C ALA A 98 -29.45 39.30 -16.18
N VAL A 99 -28.75 39.45 -17.31
CA VAL A 99 -27.67 38.54 -17.74
C VAL A 99 -26.51 38.54 -16.75
N GLU A 100 -26.08 39.71 -16.28
CA GLU A 100 -24.97 39.81 -15.33
C GLU A 100 -25.34 39.25 -13.95
N ASN A 101 -26.57 39.50 -13.49
CA ASN A 101 -27.10 38.87 -12.28
C ASN A 101 -27.13 37.35 -12.40
N ALA A 102 -27.62 36.80 -13.52
CA ALA A 102 -27.65 35.36 -13.76
C ALA A 102 -26.24 34.74 -13.76
N LYS A 103 -25.23 35.42 -14.33
CA LYS A 103 -23.83 34.98 -14.26
C LYS A 103 -23.29 34.97 -12.83
N ASN A 104 -23.59 36.00 -12.05
CA ASN A 104 -23.14 36.10 -10.66
C ASN A 104 -23.78 35.04 -9.78
N GLU A 105 -25.08 34.79 -9.92
CA GLU A 105 -25.79 33.73 -9.20
C GLU A 105 -25.27 32.34 -9.60
N LYS A 106 -25.03 32.11 -10.90
CA LYS A 106 -24.42 30.86 -11.39
C LYS A 106 -23.06 30.63 -10.74
N LYS A 107 -22.19 31.65 -10.72
CA LYS A 107 -20.87 31.57 -10.08
C LYS A 107 -20.99 31.25 -8.59
N ALA A 108 -21.92 31.86 -7.88
CA ALA A 108 -22.13 31.58 -6.45
C ALA A 108 -22.57 30.13 -6.20
N ILE A 109 -23.41 29.55 -7.06
CA ILE A 109 -23.79 28.14 -6.99
C ILE A 109 -22.58 27.24 -7.31
N ASP A 110 -21.81 27.57 -8.35
CA ASP A 110 -20.60 26.82 -8.73
C ASP A 110 -19.57 26.79 -7.60
N ASP A 111 -19.30 27.93 -6.98
CA ASP A 111 -18.37 28.07 -5.85
C ASP A 111 -18.86 27.24 -4.64
N LYS A 112 -20.16 27.28 -4.34
CA LYS A 112 -20.77 26.50 -3.25
C LYS A 112 -20.69 24.99 -3.52
N ASN A 113 -20.99 24.55 -4.74
CA ASN A 113 -20.91 23.15 -5.13
C ASN A 113 -19.46 22.64 -5.11
N ALA A 114 -18.51 23.46 -5.55
CA ALA A 114 -17.08 23.15 -5.47
C ALA A 114 -16.62 22.99 -4.02
N GLN A 115 -17.09 23.85 -3.10
CA GLN A 115 -16.80 23.73 -1.68
C GLN A 115 -17.39 22.44 -1.08
N ILE A 116 -18.66 22.12 -1.36
CA ILE A 116 -19.29 20.88 -0.89
C ILE A 116 -18.54 19.65 -1.39
N ALA A 117 -18.15 19.64 -2.67
CA ALA A 117 -17.40 18.53 -3.26
C ALA A 117 -16.04 18.35 -2.58
N LYS A 118 -15.35 19.45 -2.25
CA LYS A 118 -14.08 19.42 -1.51
C LYS A 118 -14.26 18.85 -0.10
N GLU A 119 -15.25 19.34 0.65
CA GLU A 119 -15.55 18.86 2.01
C GLU A 119 -15.93 17.37 2.01
N LEU A 120 -16.69 16.91 1.00
CA LEU A 120 -17.04 15.50 0.82
C LEU A 120 -15.81 14.63 0.53
N ALA A 121 -14.91 15.10 -0.34
CA ALA A 121 -13.69 14.39 -0.68
C ALA A 121 -12.75 14.25 0.53
N GLU A 122 -12.56 15.34 1.29
CA GLU A 122 -11.76 15.34 2.53
C GLU A 122 -12.35 14.38 3.58
N ARG A 123 -13.67 14.42 3.78
CA ARG A 123 -14.36 13.49 4.69
C ARG A 123 -14.20 12.04 4.25
N ASN A 124 -14.37 11.73 2.98
CA ASN A 124 -14.22 10.37 2.45
C ASN A 124 -12.79 9.86 2.60
N ALA A 125 -11.79 10.70 2.32
CA ALA A 125 -10.38 10.35 2.53
C ALA A 125 -10.10 10.01 4.00
N LYS A 126 -10.65 10.80 4.95
CA LYS A 126 -10.47 10.55 6.38
C LYS A 126 -11.15 9.27 6.85
N ILE A 127 -12.34 8.96 6.33
CA ILE A 127 -13.03 7.70 6.60
C ILE A 127 -12.17 6.51 6.15
N GLN A 128 -11.66 6.55 4.92
CA GLN A 128 -10.82 5.46 4.39
C GLN A 128 -9.53 5.27 5.21
N SER A 129 -8.86 6.37 5.57
CA SER A 129 -7.67 6.33 6.42
C SER A 129 -7.96 5.67 7.79
N ASN A 130 -9.04 6.06 8.45
CA ASN A 130 -9.41 5.50 9.75
C ASN A 130 -9.81 4.02 9.67
N ILE A 131 -10.48 3.59 8.59
CA ILE A 131 -10.80 2.18 8.36
C ILE A 131 -9.53 1.35 8.19
N GLU A 132 -8.55 1.86 7.44
CA GLU A 132 -7.28 1.15 7.23
C GLU A 132 -6.49 0.98 8.53
N GLU A 133 -6.46 2.01 9.39
CA GLU A 133 -5.86 1.93 10.72
C GLU A 133 -6.56 0.88 11.60
N LEU A 134 -7.90 0.81 11.56
CA LEU A 134 -8.66 -0.22 12.27
C LEU A 134 -8.37 -1.63 11.75
N LYS A 135 -8.28 -1.83 10.43
CA LYS A 135 -7.90 -3.12 9.83
C LYS A 135 -6.50 -3.56 10.25
N LYS A 136 -5.56 -2.62 10.37
CA LYS A 136 -4.24 -2.90 10.91
C LYS A 136 -4.32 -3.40 12.35
N ILE A 137 -5.06 -2.70 13.23
CA ILE A 137 -5.25 -3.13 14.62
C ILE A 137 -5.93 -4.50 14.68
N ASN A 138 -6.94 -4.75 13.84
CA ASN A 138 -7.62 -6.04 13.73
C ASN A 138 -6.61 -7.17 13.48
N ASN A 139 -5.79 -7.04 12.44
CA ASN A 139 -4.79 -8.05 12.09
C ASN A 139 -3.75 -8.24 13.21
N GLU A 140 -3.26 -7.14 13.80
CA GLU A 140 -2.29 -7.22 14.90
C GLU A 140 -2.88 -7.91 16.14
N ALA A 141 -4.16 -7.66 16.48
CA ALA A 141 -4.83 -8.32 17.59
C ALA A 141 -5.04 -9.83 17.34
N PHE A 142 -5.45 -10.19 16.12
CA PHE A 142 -5.61 -11.59 15.72
C PHE A 142 -4.29 -12.37 15.79
N GLU A 143 -3.21 -11.82 15.25
CA GLU A 143 -1.90 -12.48 15.28
C GLU A 143 -1.31 -12.52 16.70
N LEU A 144 -1.59 -11.52 17.54
CA LEU A 144 -1.22 -11.55 18.95
C LEU A 144 -1.94 -12.67 19.69
N SER A 145 -3.25 -12.85 19.49
CA SER A 145 -4.03 -13.96 20.07
C SER A 145 -3.41 -15.33 19.75
N LYS A 146 -3.06 -15.57 18.47
CA LYS A 146 -2.36 -16.80 18.07
C LYS A 146 -1.01 -16.95 18.74
N THR A 147 -0.25 -15.87 18.82
CA THR A 147 1.07 -15.86 19.44
C THR A 147 0.99 -16.23 20.92
N VAL A 148 0.02 -15.67 21.65
CA VAL A 148 -0.22 -16.00 23.06
C VAL A 148 -0.50 -17.50 23.22
N ASN A 149 -1.47 -18.03 22.49
CA ASN A 149 -1.83 -19.45 22.55
C ASN A 149 -0.66 -20.37 22.20
N LYS A 150 0.14 -20.01 21.19
CA LYS A 150 1.36 -20.75 20.84
C LYS A 150 2.39 -20.71 21.97
N THR A 151 2.64 -19.54 22.55
CA THR A 151 3.61 -19.39 23.64
C THR A 151 3.19 -20.19 24.87
N ILE A 152 1.91 -20.14 25.26
CA ILE A 152 1.36 -20.99 26.35
C ILE A 152 1.69 -22.46 26.05
N ALA A 153 1.28 -22.97 24.88
CA ALA A 153 1.49 -24.37 24.52
C ALA A 153 2.97 -24.77 24.43
N GLU A 154 3.87 -23.84 24.10
CA GLU A 154 5.30 -24.10 24.09
C GLU A 154 5.90 -24.12 25.49
N VAL A 155 5.50 -23.19 26.36
CA VAL A 155 5.94 -23.13 27.76
C VAL A 155 5.47 -24.36 28.53
N GLU A 156 4.21 -24.78 28.36
CA GLU A 156 3.63 -25.94 29.05
C GLU A 156 4.32 -27.28 28.76
N LYS A 157 5.03 -27.40 27.64
CA LYS A 157 5.77 -28.63 27.31
C LYS A 157 6.91 -28.90 28.29
N LYS A 158 7.46 -27.85 28.92
CA LYS A 158 8.63 -27.94 29.80
C LYS A 158 8.35 -27.43 31.20
N PHE A 159 7.58 -26.34 31.32
CA PHE A 159 7.29 -25.68 32.58
C PHE A 159 5.81 -25.81 32.91
N LYS A 160 5.50 -26.18 34.15
CA LYS A 160 4.12 -26.17 34.62
C LYS A 160 3.66 -24.71 34.79
N ILE A 161 2.63 -24.32 34.06
CA ILE A 161 1.92 -23.07 34.28
C ILE A 161 0.85 -23.32 35.35
N ASP A 162 0.69 -22.39 36.29
CA ASP A 162 -0.42 -22.45 37.25
C ASP A 162 -1.77 -22.39 36.52
N ASP A 163 -2.71 -23.27 36.88
CA ASP A 163 -3.98 -23.42 36.15
C ASP A 163 -4.77 -22.11 36.08
N LYS A 164 -4.77 -21.31 37.15
CA LYS A 164 -5.48 -20.03 37.19
C LYS A 164 -4.78 -18.99 36.33
N PHE A 165 -3.44 -18.97 36.32
CA PHE A 165 -2.70 -18.07 35.45
C PHE A 165 -2.86 -18.46 33.98
N LYS A 166 -2.87 -19.75 33.67
CA LYS A 166 -3.16 -20.26 32.32
C LYS A 166 -4.52 -19.81 31.83
N GLU A 167 -5.56 -19.99 32.65
CA GLU A 167 -6.92 -19.54 32.32
C GLU A 167 -6.97 -18.03 32.04
N GLN A 168 -6.20 -17.22 32.78
CA GLN A 168 -6.09 -15.78 32.50
C GLN A 168 -5.44 -15.47 31.15
N LEU A 169 -4.43 -16.24 30.74
CA LEU A 169 -3.76 -16.06 29.46
C LEU A 169 -4.61 -16.54 28.28
N GLU A 170 -5.36 -17.63 28.45
CA GLU A 170 -6.34 -18.11 27.47
C GLU A 170 -7.45 -17.08 27.28
N ASN A 171 -8.02 -16.54 28.37
CA ASN A 171 -9.00 -15.46 28.31
C ASN A 171 -8.42 -14.20 27.64
N PHE A 172 -7.15 -13.86 27.90
CA PHE A 172 -6.47 -12.75 27.23
C PHE A 172 -6.39 -12.96 25.71
N ALA A 173 -6.09 -14.18 25.26
CA ALA A 173 -6.06 -14.53 23.83
C ALA A 173 -7.47 -14.49 23.21
N ASP A 174 -8.49 -14.94 23.94
CA ASP A 174 -9.88 -14.90 23.51
C ASP A 174 -10.42 -13.47 23.41
N ASP A 175 -10.10 -12.60 24.37
CA ASP A 175 -10.45 -11.16 24.34
C ASP A 175 -9.85 -10.47 23.10
N LEU A 176 -8.60 -10.82 22.74
CA LEU A 176 -7.96 -10.33 21.52
C LEU A 176 -8.70 -10.78 20.25
N LEU A 177 -9.10 -12.05 20.21
CA LEU A 177 -9.81 -12.63 19.07
C LEU A 177 -11.22 -12.07 18.93
N ASP A 178 -11.94 -11.94 20.05
CA ASP A 178 -13.29 -11.36 20.07
C ASP A 178 -13.26 -9.90 19.62
N LYS A 179 -12.30 -9.11 20.13
CA LYS A 179 -12.17 -7.71 19.70
C LYS A 179 -11.78 -7.59 18.22
N SER A 180 -10.92 -8.47 17.73
CA SER A 180 -10.59 -8.57 16.30
C SER A 180 -11.86 -8.75 15.45
N ARG A 181 -12.75 -9.68 15.83
CA ARG A 181 -14.05 -9.87 15.15
C ARG A 181 -14.94 -8.63 15.23
N GLN A 182 -15.05 -8.00 16.40
CA GLN A 182 -15.81 -6.74 16.56
C GLN A 182 -15.31 -5.64 15.62
N ILE A 183 -13.99 -5.51 15.42
CA ILE A 183 -13.42 -4.51 14.50
C ILE A 183 -13.76 -4.86 13.04
N ASP A 184 -13.68 -6.14 12.67
CA ASP A 184 -14.00 -6.59 11.31
C ASP A 184 -15.47 -6.33 10.96
N GLU A 185 -16.37 -6.68 11.89
CA GLU A 185 -17.80 -6.39 11.79
C GLU A 185 -18.06 -4.89 11.68
N PHE A 186 -17.46 -4.10 12.57
CA PHE A 186 -17.62 -2.64 12.59
C PHE A 186 -17.17 -1.99 11.27
N THR A 187 -15.98 -2.36 10.77
CA THR A 187 -15.44 -1.79 9.52
C THR A 187 -16.24 -2.22 8.29
N THR A 188 -16.80 -3.43 8.29
CA THR A 188 -17.69 -3.91 7.22
C THR A 188 -19.03 -3.16 7.20
N VAL A 189 -19.67 -3.01 8.37
CA VAL A 189 -20.94 -2.26 8.51
C VAL A 189 -20.76 -0.79 8.16
N THR A 190 -19.67 -0.17 8.66
CA THR A 190 -19.31 1.22 8.36
C THR A 190 -19.17 1.48 6.85
N SER A 191 -18.71 0.48 6.09
CA SER A 191 -18.51 0.60 4.64
C SER A 191 -19.82 0.53 3.84
N THR A 192 -20.94 0.17 4.46
CA THR A 192 -22.21 -0.13 3.78
C THR A 192 -23.43 0.62 4.32
N GLN A 193 -23.37 1.16 5.54
CA GLN A 193 -24.51 1.80 6.19
C GLN A 193 -24.65 3.29 5.82
N GLU A 194 -25.83 3.68 5.33
CA GLU A 194 -26.22 5.08 5.21
C GLU A 194 -26.44 5.70 6.61
N GLY A 195 -25.84 6.86 6.86
CA GLY A 195 -26.02 7.62 8.11
C GLY A 195 -24.87 7.52 9.12
N PHE A 196 -23.86 6.68 8.87
CA PHE A 196 -22.69 6.58 9.75
C PHE A 196 -21.83 7.85 9.74
N THR A 197 -21.47 8.35 10.94
CA THR A 197 -20.72 9.61 11.08
C THR A 197 -19.22 9.38 11.21
N LEU A 198 -18.43 10.33 10.70
CA LEU A 198 -16.98 10.32 10.89
C LEU A 198 -16.60 10.38 12.38
N ALA A 199 -17.40 11.02 13.21
CA ALA A 199 -17.16 11.12 14.65
C ALA A 199 -17.29 9.76 15.37
N GLU A 200 -18.28 8.94 14.99
CA GLU A 200 -18.43 7.58 15.53
C GLU A 200 -17.24 6.70 15.16
N LEU A 201 -16.74 6.81 13.92
CA LEU A 201 -15.52 6.11 13.47
C LEU A 201 -14.30 6.49 14.29
N GLU A 202 -14.10 7.80 14.49
CA GLU A 202 -12.97 8.33 15.22
C GLU A 202 -12.99 7.89 16.68
N SER A 203 -14.16 7.93 17.31
CA SER A 203 -14.34 7.46 18.69
C SER A 203 -14.06 5.96 18.83
N PHE A 204 -14.62 5.14 17.93
CA PHE A 204 -14.36 3.69 17.94
C PHE A 204 -12.87 3.38 17.74
N LYS A 205 -12.22 4.10 16.81
CA LYS A 205 -10.79 3.99 16.55
C LYS A 205 -9.95 4.33 17.78
N GLU A 206 -10.24 5.44 18.44
CA GLU A 206 -9.49 5.89 19.62
C GLU A 206 -9.60 4.90 20.78
N ILE A 207 -10.82 4.44 21.07
CA ILE A 207 -11.08 3.43 22.11
C ILE A 207 -10.33 2.13 21.79
N THR A 208 -10.45 1.65 20.55
CA THR A 208 -9.82 0.40 20.10
C THR A 208 -8.30 0.49 20.15
N THR A 209 -7.72 1.61 19.73
CA THR A 209 -6.27 1.85 19.77
C THR A 209 -5.75 1.84 21.20
N THR A 210 -6.44 2.55 22.11
CA THR A 210 -6.07 2.63 23.52
C THR A 210 -6.11 1.26 24.19
N TRP A 211 -7.20 0.52 23.98
CA TRP A 211 -7.35 -0.84 24.48
C TRP A 211 -6.24 -1.75 23.95
N PHE A 212 -5.96 -1.74 22.64
CA PHE A 212 -4.98 -2.64 22.05
C PHE A 212 -3.56 -2.35 22.51
N ASN A 213 -3.22 -1.08 22.70
CA ASN A 213 -1.93 -0.70 23.29
C ASN A 213 -1.79 -1.20 24.74
N GLY A 214 -2.87 -1.17 25.52
CA GLY A 214 -2.93 -1.78 26.85
C GLY A 214 -2.63 -3.28 26.80
N MET A 215 -3.31 -4.02 25.92
CA MET A 215 -3.10 -5.47 25.75
C MET A 215 -1.64 -5.79 25.37
N LYS A 216 -1.06 -5.05 24.41
CA LYS A 216 0.37 -5.23 24.04
C LYS A 216 1.31 -5.02 25.23
N SER A 217 1.06 -4.01 26.06
CA SER A 217 1.87 -3.76 27.25
C SER A 217 1.74 -4.87 28.30
N GLU A 218 0.54 -5.39 28.55
CA GLU A 218 0.37 -6.51 29.48
C GLU A 218 1.05 -7.78 28.96
N TRP A 219 0.90 -8.09 27.66
CA TRP A 219 1.61 -9.23 27.06
C TRP A 219 3.13 -9.08 27.14
N ALA A 220 3.66 -7.87 26.91
CA ALA A 220 5.10 -7.61 27.05
C ALA A 220 5.60 -7.87 28.47
N ARG A 221 4.81 -7.58 29.50
CA ARG A 221 5.15 -7.91 30.91
C ARG A 221 5.16 -9.41 31.16
N VAL A 222 4.21 -10.16 30.58
CA VAL A 222 4.20 -11.63 30.66
C VAL A 222 5.46 -12.20 30.01
N LEU A 223 5.81 -11.73 28.81
CA LEU A 223 7.03 -12.15 28.12
C LEU A 223 8.30 -11.83 28.91
N ASP A 224 8.38 -10.67 29.55
CA ASP A 224 9.52 -10.31 30.39
C ASP A 224 9.63 -11.21 31.63
N ALA A 225 8.49 -11.52 32.26
CA ALA A 225 8.43 -12.45 33.38
C ALA A 225 8.83 -13.88 33.01
N TRP A 226 8.54 -14.31 31.77
CA TRP A 226 8.88 -15.63 31.22
C TRP A 226 10.16 -15.65 30.39
N LYS A 227 10.95 -14.57 30.42
CA LYS A 227 12.09 -14.42 29.53
C LYS A 227 13.06 -15.60 29.63
N LYS A 228 13.33 -16.07 30.84
CA LYS A 228 14.25 -17.18 31.09
C LYS A 228 13.68 -18.51 30.57
N GLU A 229 12.43 -18.81 30.87
CA GLU A 229 11.74 -20.00 30.41
C GLU A 229 11.68 -20.07 28.88
N ILE A 230 11.39 -18.94 28.23
CA ILE A 230 11.37 -18.83 26.76
C ILE A 230 12.76 -19.02 26.16
N GLU A 231 13.79 -18.44 26.77
CA GLU A 231 15.20 -18.61 26.34
C GLU A 231 15.62 -20.09 26.42
N GLU A 232 15.34 -20.76 27.54
CA GLU A 232 15.63 -22.19 27.71
C GLU A 232 14.87 -23.07 26.69
N ILE A 233 13.61 -22.75 26.36
CA ILE A 233 12.87 -23.48 25.32
C ILE A 233 13.50 -23.28 23.95
N ASN A 234 13.98 -22.07 23.66
CA ASN A 234 14.61 -21.77 22.39
C ASN A 234 15.97 -22.47 22.26
N GLU A 235 16.77 -22.50 23.32
CA GLU A 235 18.02 -23.26 23.38
C GLU A 235 17.77 -24.75 23.14
N ASP A 236 16.79 -25.36 23.81
CA ASP A 236 16.42 -26.77 23.60
C ASP A 236 16.05 -27.07 22.14
N LYS A 237 15.32 -26.15 21.48
CA LYS A 237 14.96 -26.30 20.06
C LYS A 237 16.21 -26.25 19.17
N GLN A 238 17.13 -25.33 19.44
CA GLN A 238 18.39 -25.22 18.70
C GLN A 238 19.27 -26.45 18.91
N ILE A 239 19.33 -26.97 20.14
CA ILE A 239 20.06 -28.20 20.45
C ILE A 239 19.50 -29.39 19.66
N LYS A 240 18.17 -29.57 19.67
CA LYS A 240 17.53 -30.65 18.89
C LYS A 240 17.80 -30.53 17.38
N SER A 241 17.69 -29.32 16.84
CA SER A 241 18.00 -29.07 15.42
C SER A 241 19.47 -29.37 15.10
N GLY A 242 20.41 -28.96 15.97
CA GLY A 242 21.83 -29.26 15.76
C GLY A 242 22.16 -30.74 15.88
N ILE A 243 21.49 -31.49 16.76
CA ILE A 243 21.58 -32.96 16.82
C ILE A 243 21.09 -33.59 15.51
N GLU A 244 19.97 -33.13 14.94
CA GLU A 244 19.46 -33.63 13.65
C GLU A 244 20.46 -33.38 12.51
N GLU A 245 21.10 -32.20 12.49
CA GLU A 245 22.15 -31.87 11.51
C GLU A 245 23.39 -32.78 11.67
N LEU A 246 23.81 -33.05 12.91
CA LEU A 246 24.92 -33.96 13.20
C LEU A 246 24.60 -35.40 12.81
N ASN A 247 23.39 -35.89 13.08
CA ASN A 247 22.96 -37.23 12.66
C ASN A 247 22.96 -37.36 11.13
N LYS A 248 22.54 -36.30 10.42
CA LYS A 248 22.64 -36.26 8.95
C LYS A 248 24.09 -36.27 8.48
N LEU A 249 24.98 -35.49 9.12
CA LEU A 249 26.41 -35.50 8.82
C LEU A 249 27.00 -36.90 9.04
N ASN A 250 26.63 -37.56 10.14
CA ASN A 250 27.10 -38.91 10.43
C ASN A 250 26.65 -39.92 9.35
N ALA A 251 25.41 -39.83 8.88
CA ALA A 251 24.94 -40.65 7.77
C ALA A 251 25.73 -40.37 6.47
N GLU A 252 26.14 -39.13 6.21
CA GLU A 252 27.01 -38.81 5.08
C GLU A 252 28.42 -39.37 5.24
N VAL A 253 28.98 -39.35 6.47
CA VAL A 253 30.27 -39.95 6.81
C VAL A 253 30.25 -41.46 6.53
N GLU A 254 29.21 -42.17 7.02
CA GLU A 254 29.06 -43.60 6.80
C GLU A 254 28.87 -43.94 5.32
N ASN A 255 28.10 -43.14 4.59
CA ASN A 255 27.94 -43.32 3.14
C ASN A 255 29.27 -43.16 2.39
N LEU A 256 30.06 -42.14 2.72
CA LEU A 256 31.37 -41.93 2.10
C LEU A 256 32.33 -43.07 2.43
N LYS A 257 32.37 -43.53 3.68
CA LYS A 257 33.14 -44.70 4.10
C LYS A 257 32.83 -45.91 3.21
N ASN A 258 31.54 -46.25 3.11
CA ASN A 258 31.09 -47.40 2.33
C ASN A 258 31.36 -47.23 0.82
N GLU A 259 31.27 -46.01 0.29
CA GLU A 259 31.66 -45.69 -1.09
C GLU A 259 33.15 -45.96 -1.33
N ILE A 260 34.01 -45.49 -0.41
CA ILE A 260 35.46 -45.69 -0.49
C ILE A 260 35.80 -47.18 -0.45
N GLU A 261 35.26 -47.93 0.53
CA GLU A 261 35.48 -49.38 0.66
C GLU A 261 35.11 -50.13 -0.63
N GLN A 262 33.92 -49.88 -1.17
CA GLN A 262 33.46 -50.50 -2.42
C GLN A 262 34.31 -50.10 -3.63
N THR A 263 34.79 -48.86 -3.66
CA THR A 263 35.64 -48.36 -4.74
C THR A 263 37.01 -49.02 -4.70
N ILE A 264 37.62 -49.13 -3.52
CA ILE A 264 38.89 -49.83 -3.31
C ILE A 264 38.76 -51.28 -3.78
N GLU A 265 37.71 -51.99 -3.35
CA GLU A 265 37.50 -53.40 -3.73
C GLU A 265 37.40 -53.58 -5.25
N LYS A 266 36.59 -52.74 -5.92
CA LYS A 266 36.39 -52.80 -7.37
C LYS A 266 37.68 -52.49 -8.15
N VAL A 267 38.40 -51.45 -7.75
CA VAL A 267 39.62 -51.00 -8.44
C VAL A 267 40.76 -52.00 -8.21
N ASP A 268 40.97 -52.46 -6.97
CA ASP A 268 42.05 -53.40 -6.63
C ASP A 268 41.89 -54.75 -7.34
N LYS A 269 40.65 -55.22 -7.49
CA LYS A 269 40.34 -56.48 -8.19
C LYS A 269 40.75 -56.47 -9.66
N LYS A 270 40.68 -55.32 -10.36
CA LYS A 270 40.96 -55.23 -11.80
C LYS A 270 42.34 -54.65 -12.11
N PHE A 271 42.76 -53.63 -11.38
CA PHE A 271 43.95 -52.84 -11.72
C PHE A 271 45.10 -52.98 -10.73
N LYS A 272 44.88 -53.63 -9.57
CA LYS A 272 45.81 -53.73 -8.43
C LYS A 272 46.29 -52.36 -7.94
N ILE A 273 45.83 -51.96 -6.76
CA ILE A 273 46.27 -50.72 -6.12
C ILE A 273 47.64 -50.96 -5.49
N ASP A 274 48.54 -49.98 -5.60
CA ASP A 274 49.82 -49.97 -4.89
C ASP A 274 49.61 -50.14 -3.38
N ASP A 275 50.35 -51.05 -2.75
CA ASP A 275 50.10 -51.44 -1.36
C ASP A 275 50.28 -50.26 -0.37
N LYS A 276 51.18 -49.29 -0.68
CA LYS A 276 51.36 -48.10 0.16
C LYS A 276 50.16 -47.17 0.04
N PHE A 277 49.63 -46.97 -1.16
CA PHE A 277 48.45 -46.13 -1.36
C PHE A 277 47.18 -46.80 -0.81
N LYS A 278 47.02 -48.11 -1.02
CA LYS A 278 45.90 -48.88 -0.44
C LYS A 278 45.86 -48.74 1.08
N LYS A 279 47.01 -48.85 1.75
CA LYS A 279 47.10 -48.63 3.20
C LYS A 279 46.67 -47.23 3.64
N GLN A 280 46.91 -46.19 2.83
CA GLN A 280 46.43 -44.84 3.16
C GLN A 280 44.91 -44.72 3.03
N LEU A 281 44.32 -45.40 2.06
CA LEU A 281 42.86 -45.44 1.90
C LEU A 281 42.18 -46.26 3.01
N ASP A 282 42.79 -47.38 3.42
CA ASP A 282 42.31 -48.17 4.56
C ASP A 282 42.35 -47.34 5.85
N LEU A 283 43.40 -46.54 6.07
CA LEU A 283 43.47 -45.60 7.20
C LEU A 283 42.38 -44.50 7.12
N LEU A 284 42.07 -44.00 5.92
CA LEU A 284 40.97 -43.04 5.76
C LEU A 284 39.61 -43.66 6.10
N VAL A 285 39.39 -44.92 5.75
CA VAL A 285 38.17 -45.67 6.13
C VAL A 285 38.10 -45.83 7.66
N GLU A 286 39.21 -46.17 8.31
CA GLU A 286 39.30 -46.24 9.78
C GLU A 286 39.02 -44.87 10.43
N ASP A 287 39.58 -43.78 9.89
CA ASP A 287 39.34 -42.41 10.36
C ASP A 287 37.87 -42.00 10.23
N LEU A 288 37.22 -42.34 9.10
CA LEU A 288 35.78 -42.08 8.89
C LEU A 288 34.91 -42.87 9.87
N LEU A 289 35.24 -44.14 10.12
CA LEU A 289 34.53 -44.98 11.09
C LEU A 289 34.62 -44.40 12.51
N GLU A 290 35.83 -44.04 12.94
CA GLU A 290 36.06 -43.45 14.27
C GLU A 290 35.38 -42.09 14.39
N LYS A 291 35.36 -41.28 13.32
CA LYS A 291 34.65 -40.01 13.30
C LYS A 291 33.14 -40.19 13.39
N GLY A 292 32.58 -41.17 12.71
CA GLY A 292 31.16 -41.47 12.83
C GLY A 292 30.78 -41.85 14.26
N ARG A 293 31.60 -42.71 14.90
CA ARG A 293 31.43 -43.06 16.32
C ARG A 293 31.50 -41.85 17.25
N GLN A 294 32.45 -40.94 17.05
CA GLN A 294 32.57 -39.70 17.84
C GLN A 294 31.33 -38.80 17.71
N ILE A 295 30.78 -38.68 16.49
CA ILE A 295 29.56 -37.90 16.27
C ILE A 295 28.37 -38.56 16.96
N ASP A 296 28.20 -39.88 16.84
CA ASP A 296 27.10 -40.62 17.50
C ASP A 296 27.18 -40.56 19.02
N GLU A 297 28.37 -40.69 19.60
CA GLU A 297 28.58 -40.55 21.04
C GLU A 297 28.22 -39.13 21.50
N PHE A 298 28.67 -38.11 20.76
CA PHE A 298 28.37 -36.73 21.07
C PHE A 298 26.87 -36.42 20.99
N THR A 299 26.17 -36.85 19.93
CA THR A 299 24.72 -36.62 19.78
C THR A 299 23.93 -37.36 20.86
N THR A 300 24.33 -38.59 21.21
CA THR A 300 23.70 -39.37 22.29
C THR A 300 23.84 -38.67 23.64
N VAL A 301 25.04 -38.21 23.99
CA VAL A 301 25.30 -37.48 25.24
C VAL A 301 24.52 -36.16 25.28
N THR A 302 24.59 -35.39 24.19
CA THR A 302 23.91 -34.09 24.07
C THR A 302 22.39 -34.22 24.18
N ALA A 303 21.81 -35.31 23.68
CA ALA A 303 20.36 -35.55 23.75
C ALA A 303 19.84 -35.85 25.17
N ILE A 304 20.68 -36.37 26.06
CA ILE A 304 20.27 -36.80 27.41
C ILE A 304 20.75 -35.85 28.51
N GLN A 305 21.80 -35.07 28.24
CA GLN A 305 22.39 -34.18 29.23
C GLN A 305 21.46 -32.99 29.50
N LYS A 306 21.07 -32.83 30.76
CA LYS A 306 20.43 -31.61 31.23
C LYS A 306 21.49 -30.51 31.28
N ASP A 307 21.15 -29.32 30.81
CA ASP A 307 22.02 -28.14 30.80
C ASP A 307 23.22 -28.23 29.84
N PHE A 308 23.03 -28.90 28.70
CA PHE A 308 24.04 -28.95 27.65
C PHE A 308 24.31 -27.55 27.05
N ASN A 309 25.58 -27.21 26.82
CA ASN A 309 25.99 -25.91 26.33
C ASN A 309 25.81 -25.81 24.79
N LEU A 310 24.91 -24.94 24.33
CA LEU A 310 24.69 -24.71 22.90
C LEU A 310 25.97 -24.33 22.13
N LEU A 311 26.88 -23.57 22.75
CA LEU A 311 28.15 -23.18 22.12
C LEU A 311 29.05 -24.40 21.83
N GLU A 312 29.00 -25.41 22.69
CA GLU A 312 29.75 -26.65 22.50
C GLU A 312 29.20 -27.43 21.30
N LEU A 313 27.87 -27.53 21.16
CA LEU A 313 27.22 -28.15 20.00
C LEU A 313 27.60 -27.45 18.70
N GLU A 314 27.50 -26.12 18.65
CA GLU A 314 27.81 -25.35 17.45
C GLU A 314 29.29 -25.46 17.06
N THR A 315 30.20 -25.45 18.05
CA THR A 315 31.63 -25.63 17.81
C THR A 315 31.93 -27.04 17.27
N PHE A 316 31.36 -28.08 17.88
CA PHE A 316 31.53 -29.46 17.45
C PHE A 316 30.99 -29.68 16.03
N LYS A 317 29.81 -29.13 15.74
CA LYS A 317 29.18 -29.18 14.42
C LYS A 317 30.02 -28.49 13.35
N GLN A 318 30.50 -27.27 13.62
CA GLN A 318 31.31 -26.51 12.68
C GLN A 318 32.61 -27.26 12.35
N PHE A 319 33.28 -27.79 13.38
CA PHE A 319 34.51 -28.54 13.21
C PHE A 319 34.30 -29.77 12.32
N ASN A 320 33.35 -30.64 12.67
CA ASN A 320 33.12 -31.89 11.94
C ASN A 320 32.61 -31.65 10.51
N THR A 321 31.77 -30.63 10.32
CA THR A 321 31.31 -30.24 8.97
C THR A 321 32.47 -29.77 8.09
N SER A 322 33.40 -28.99 8.64
CA SER A 322 34.55 -28.48 7.89
C SER A 322 35.52 -29.61 7.54
N TRP A 323 35.85 -30.46 8.52
CA TRP A 323 36.66 -31.65 8.30
C TRP A 323 36.07 -32.56 7.21
N PHE A 324 34.76 -32.86 7.27
CA PHE A 324 34.13 -33.74 6.29
C PHE A 324 34.12 -33.16 4.87
N LYS A 325 34.02 -31.82 4.72
CA LYS A 325 34.15 -31.15 3.43
C LYS A 325 35.54 -31.32 2.83
N GLU A 326 36.59 -31.24 3.65
CA GLU A 326 37.97 -31.46 3.19
C GLU A 326 38.16 -32.91 2.74
N VAL A 327 37.67 -33.88 3.52
CA VAL A 327 37.74 -35.31 3.16
C VAL A 327 37.01 -35.58 1.84
N LYS A 328 35.81 -35.04 1.65
CA LYS A 328 35.07 -35.15 0.37
C LYS A 328 35.85 -34.55 -0.80
N ALA A 329 36.51 -33.42 -0.60
CA ALA A 329 37.28 -32.77 -1.64
C ALA A 329 38.53 -33.59 -2.02
N GLU A 330 39.22 -34.18 -1.04
CA GLU A 330 40.35 -35.08 -1.31
C GLU A 330 39.89 -36.38 -1.99
N TRP A 331 38.78 -36.96 -1.56
CA TRP A 331 38.22 -38.15 -2.21
C TRP A 331 37.84 -37.88 -3.67
N ALA A 332 37.25 -36.72 -3.97
CA ALA A 332 36.94 -36.32 -5.34
C ALA A 332 38.18 -36.27 -6.25
N LYS A 333 39.35 -35.87 -5.72
CA LYS A 333 40.62 -35.92 -6.47
C LYS A 333 41.07 -37.36 -6.74
N VAL A 334 40.88 -38.26 -5.78
CA VAL A 334 41.15 -39.70 -5.97
C VAL A 334 40.25 -40.28 -7.07
N LEU A 335 38.96 -39.98 -7.01
CA LEU A 335 38.01 -40.39 -8.05
C LEU A 335 38.38 -39.86 -9.44
N ASP A 336 38.82 -38.60 -9.54
CA ASP A 336 39.25 -38.03 -10.81
C ASP A 336 40.55 -38.68 -11.34
N ALA A 337 41.50 -38.98 -10.45
CA ALA A 337 42.72 -39.73 -10.80
C ALA A 337 42.41 -41.17 -11.27
N TRP A 338 41.30 -41.75 -10.80
CA TRP A 338 40.83 -43.08 -11.18
C TRP A 338 39.73 -43.09 -12.25
N LYS A 339 39.45 -41.94 -12.87
CA LYS A 339 38.28 -41.78 -13.74
C LYS A 339 38.24 -42.77 -14.90
N ASP A 340 39.38 -43.11 -15.49
CA ASP A 340 39.44 -44.04 -16.61
C ASP A 340 39.31 -45.50 -16.14
N GLN A 341 39.94 -45.85 -15.03
CA GLN A 341 39.77 -47.15 -14.36
C GLN A 341 38.31 -47.39 -13.98
N LEU A 342 37.64 -46.38 -13.42
CA LEU A 342 36.24 -46.44 -12.99
C LEU A 342 35.29 -46.60 -14.18
N LYS A 343 35.49 -45.87 -15.29
CA LYS A 343 34.72 -46.07 -16.54
C LYS A 343 34.87 -47.49 -17.08
N GLU A 344 36.08 -48.02 -17.01
CA GLU A 344 36.40 -49.35 -17.47
C GLU A 344 35.80 -50.48 -16.60
N ILE A 345 35.53 -50.19 -15.33
CA ILE A 345 34.82 -51.08 -14.40
C ILE A 345 33.31 -51.03 -14.68
N SER A 346 32.76 -49.86 -15.02
CA SER A 346 31.31 -49.66 -15.26
C SER A 346 30.82 -49.99 -16.66
N ALA A 347 31.72 -50.15 -17.64
CA ALA A 347 31.39 -50.53 -19.02
C ALA A 347 31.08 -52.04 -19.22
N LYS A 348 30.99 -52.81 -18.12
CA LYS A 348 30.56 -54.20 -18.07
C LYS A 348 29.40 -54.32 -17.09
#